data_AF-A0A0G0L8G6-F1
#
_entry.id   AF-A0A0G0L8G6-F1
#
_cell.length_a   1.000
_cell.length_b   1.000
_cell.length_c   1.000
_cell.angle_alpha   90.00
_cell.angle_beta   90.00
_cell.angle_gamma   90.00
#
_symmetry.space_group_name_H-M   'P 1'
#
loop_
_entity.id
_entity.type
_entity.pdbx_description
1 polymer ?
#
loop_
_entity_poly.entity_id
_entity_poly.type
_entity_poly.pdbx_seq_one_letter_code
_entity_poly.pdbx_strand_id
1 'polypeptide(L)'
;MNKNQIIEDYQKHSRISSFLIRILIFVIFWVVALAAIIASLGLHIDWRHFRIQETGIVYLSSSIGELEAAVKVDGLSDDRLPASFTKMPESNYSAEVKKPGFVTWNKNFEVDSSRVSAWENIVLIKKDITNRPATVEETDQLNRQIDEPLDKTIIIKNNELWVEKVLITRFSDNITNAIWYTDGAHIVYQIKNKIKIIEEDGKNETNLVSLSSDAPVTFRLLSRGQELLYQDGDQVLVAEIY
;
A
#
# COMPACT_ATOMS: atom_id res chain seq x y z
N MET A 1 16.76 6.27 80.40
CA MET A 1 17.35 6.62 79.08
C MET A 1 17.62 8.12 79.08
N ASN A 2 18.85 8.57 78.77
CA ASN A 2 19.24 9.99 78.83
C ASN A 2 18.57 10.78 77.68
N LYS A 3 18.11 12.00 77.92
CA LYS A 3 17.47 12.89 76.93
C LYS A 3 18.34 13.08 75.67
N ASN A 4 19.65 13.12 75.83
CA ASN A 4 20.59 13.24 74.71
C ASN A 4 20.61 11.97 73.83
N GLN A 5 20.39 10.80 74.42
CA GLN A 5 20.37 9.51 73.73
C GLN A 5 19.12 9.35 72.86
N ILE A 6 17.98 9.86 73.33
CA ILE A 6 16.72 9.90 72.56
C ILE A 6 16.84 10.83 71.34
N ILE A 7 17.52 11.98 71.50
CA ILE A 7 17.72 12.95 70.43
C ILE A 7 18.69 12.40 69.37
N GLU A 8 19.78 11.74 69.79
CA GLU A 8 20.73 11.09 68.88
C GLU A 8 20.08 9.95 68.08
N ASP A 9 19.29 9.08 68.73
CA ASP A 9 18.56 8.02 68.05
C ASP A 9 17.52 8.59 67.06
N TYR A 10 16.78 9.64 67.46
CA TYR A 10 15.82 10.30 66.57
C TYR A 10 16.49 10.95 65.34
N GLN A 11 17.62 11.65 65.54
CA GLN A 11 18.40 12.23 64.44
C GLN A 11 19.00 11.16 63.53
N LYS A 12 19.46 10.03 64.08
CA LYS A 12 19.96 8.89 63.32
C LYS A 12 18.87 8.24 62.47
N HIS A 13 17.68 7.99 63.03
CA HIS A 13 16.53 7.46 62.30
C HIS A 13 16.05 8.41 61.19
N SER A 14 16.05 9.73 61.43
CA SER A 14 15.70 10.75 60.43
C SER A 14 16.71 10.83 59.26
N ARG A 15 18.01 10.65 59.56
CA ARG A 15 19.07 10.57 58.52
C ARG A 15 18.97 9.30 57.69
N ILE A 16 18.64 8.16 58.33
CA ILE A 16 18.44 6.89 57.62
C ILE A 16 17.18 6.96 56.74
N SER A 17 16.07 7.52 57.23
CA SER A 17 14.84 7.63 56.43
C SER A 17 14.99 8.57 55.24
N SER A 18 15.65 9.72 55.42
CA SER A 18 15.94 10.64 54.31
C SER A 18 16.91 10.06 53.28
N PHE A 19 17.87 9.23 53.70
CA PHE A 19 18.73 8.48 52.81
C PHE A 19 17.95 7.43 51.99
N LEU A 20 17.08 6.67 52.63
CA LEU A 20 16.21 5.68 51.97
C LEU A 20 15.25 6.32 50.97
N ILE A 21 14.67 7.48 51.29
CA ILE A 21 13.80 8.23 50.38
C ILE A 21 14.56 8.69 49.13
N ARG A 22 15.81 9.15 49.26
CA ARG A 22 16.63 9.55 48.10
C ARG A 22 16.95 8.37 47.19
N ILE A 23 17.25 7.20 47.77
CA ILE A 23 17.45 5.96 47.00
C ILE A 23 16.16 5.59 46.26
N LEU A 24 15.01 5.64 46.93
CA LEU A 24 13.73 5.34 46.31
C LEU A 24 13.44 6.27 45.12
N ILE A 25 13.65 7.58 45.29
CA ILE A 25 13.46 8.56 44.20
C ILE A 25 14.42 8.28 43.04
N PHE A 26 15.69 7.94 43.33
CA PHE A 26 16.66 7.59 42.30
C PHE A 26 16.23 6.35 41.50
N VAL A 27 15.77 5.29 42.18
CA VAL A 27 15.26 4.08 41.51
C VAL A 27 14.03 4.40 40.67
N ILE A 28 13.07 5.18 41.20
CA ILE A 28 11.88 5.59 40.45
C ILE A 28 12.27 6.39 39.20
N PHE A 29 13.23 7.31 39.32
CA PHE A 29 13.73 8.08 38.19
C PHE A 29 14.27 7.17 37.07
N TRP A 30 15.07 6.17 37.42
CA TRP A 30 15.60 5.22 36.43
C TRP A 30 14.51 4.34 35.80
N VAL A 31 13.51 3.92 36.57
CA VAL A 31 12.37 3.17 36.04
C VAL A 31 11.56 4.01 35.04
N VAL A 32 11.29 5.27 35.38
CA VAL A 32 10.57 6.20 34.49
C VAL A 32 11.39 6.49 33.23
N ALA A 33 12.70 6.74 33.35
CA ALA A 33 13.58 6.97 32.21
C ALA A 33 13.63 5.76 31.27
N LEU A 34 13.74 4.54 31.81
CA LEU A 34 13.73 3.32 31.00
C LEU A 34 12.37 3.11 30.31
N ALA A 35 11.26 3.37 31.01
CA ALA A 35 9.93 3.30 30.43
C ALA A 35 9.74 4.31 29.29
N ALA A 36 10.28 5.52 29.43
CA ALA A 36 10.26 6.55 28.37
C ALA A 36 11.09 6.12 27.15
N ILE A 37 12.25 5.50 27.35
CA ILE A 37 13.07 4.95 26.25
C ILE A 37 12.32 3.84 25.52
N ILE A 38 11.73 2.88 26.24
CA ILE A 38 10.93 1.79 25.64
C ILE A 38 9.75 2.35 24.84
N ALA A 39 9.03 3.33 25.39
CA ALA A 39 7.92 4.00 24.70
C ALA A 39 8.39 4.77 23.45
N SER A 40 9.56 5.40 23.51
CA SER A 40 10.14 6.14 22.39
C SER A 40 10.70 5.24 21.29
N LEU A 41 11.07 3.99 21.60
CA LEU A 41 11.57 3.01 20.63
C LEU A 41 10.45 2.24 19.93
N GLY A 42 9.19 2.43 20.33
CA GLY A 42 8.05 1.72 19.74
C GLY A 42 7.96 0.23 20.09
N LEU A 43 8.74 -0.23 21.08
CA LEU A 43 8.76 -1.62 21.52
C LEU A 43 7.44 -1.98 22.21
N HIS A 44 6.74 -3.00 21.70
CA HIS A 44 5.54 -3.53 22.34
C HIS A 44 5.90 -4.66 23.31
N ILE A 45 5.59 -4.46 24.59
CA ILE A 45 5.73 -5.51 25.62
C ILE A 45 4.45 -6.34 25.60
N ASP A 46 4.54 -7.58 25.15
CA ASP A 46 3.47 -8.56 25.33
C ASP A 46 3.51 -9.06 26.79
N TRP A 47 2.61 -8.50 27.61
CA TRP A 47 2.47 -8.81 29.03
C TRP A 47 1.96 -10.24 29.29
N ARG A 48 1.42 -10.95 28.29
CA ARG A 48 0.96 -12.34 28.45
C ARG A 48 2.12 -13.33 28.36
N HIS A 49 3.15 -13.01 27.57
CA HIS A 49 4.29 -13.90 27.35
C HIS A 49 5.63 -13.34 27.84
N PHE A 50 5.64 -12.13 28.42
CA PHE A 50 6.85 -11.37 28.81
C PHE A 50 7.88 -11.32 27.67
N ARG A 51 7.41 -11.00 26.45
CA ARG A 51 8.29 -10.84 25.27
C ARG A 51 8.19 -9.43 24.73
N ILE A 52 9.34 -8.85 24.45
CA ILE A 52 9.46 -7.62 23.66
C ILE A 52 9.38 -8.05 22.20
N GLN A 53 8.39 -7.57 21.47
CA GLN A 53 8.22 -7.87 20.04
C GLN A 53 8.37 -6.58 19.24
N GLU A 54 9.23 -6.62 18.24
CA GLU A 54 9.34 -5.58 17.24
C GLU A 54 8.11 -5.65 16.32
N THR A 55 7.49 -4.52 16.02
CA THR A 55 6.29 -4.44 15.18
C THR A 55 6.61 -3.76 13.86
N GLY A 56 6.00 -4.23 12.78
CA GLY A 56 6.09 -3.59 11.46
C GLY A 56 5.18 -2.36 11.34
N ILE A 57 5.32 -1.70 10.19
CA ILE A 57 4.45 -0.61 9.74
C ILE A 57 3.84 -1.02 8.41
N VAL A 58 2.54 -0.84 8.26
CA VAL A 58 1.83 -0.99 6.99
C VAL A 58 1.50 0.39 6.46
N TYR A 59 2.00 0.70 5.28
CA TYR A 59 1.73 1.97 4.58
C TYR A 59 0.99 1.68 3.28
N LEU A 60 -0.16 2.33 3.10
CA LEU A 60 -0.98 2.21 1.89
C LEU A 60 -1.13 3.61 1.29
N SER A 61 -0.80 3.78 0.01
CA SER A 61 -1.03 5.03 -0.72
C SER A 61 -1.49 4.77 -2.15
N SER A 62 -2.09 5.80 -2.75
CA SER A 62 -2.57 5.75 -4.12
C SER A 62 -1.60 6.44 -5.09
N SER A 63 -1.57 5.96 -6.33
CA SER A 63 -0.73 6.52 -7.42
C SER A 63 -1.05 7.99 -7.75
N ILE A 64 -2.21 8.48 -7.35
CA ILE A 64 -2.72 9.83 -7.60
C ILE A 64 -2.77 10.72 -6.34
N GLY A 65 -2.15 10.27 -5.24
CA GLY A 65 -2.02 11.05 -4.01
C GLY A 65 -3.16 10.85 -3.00
N GLU A 66 -3.55 11.94 -2.33
CA GLU A 66 -4.56 11.90 -1.26
C GLU A 66 -5.97 11.68 -1.81
N LEU A 67 -6.69 10.73 -1.22
CA LEU A 67 -8.08 10.46 -1.61
C LEU A 67 -8.91 9.95 -0.43
N GLU A 68 -10.19 10.30 -0.42
CA GLU A 68 -11.17 9.73 0.51
C GLU A 68 -11.52 8.30 0.05
N ALA A 69 -11.20 7.33 0.90
CA ALA A 69 -11.54 5.93 0.71
C ALA A 69 -11.51 5.21 2.05
N ALA A 70 -12.48 4.33 2.28
CA ALA A 70 -12.47 3.45 3.44
C ALA A 70 -11.35 2.41 3.27
N VAL A 71 -10.30 2.54 4.07
CA VAL A 71 -9.16 1.63 4.16
C VAL A 71 -9.36 0.74 5.36
N LYS A 72 -9.21 -0.57 5.21
CA LYS A 72 -9.29 -1.54 6.30
C LYS A 72 -8.13 -2.50 6.25
N VAL A 73 -7.52 -2.78 7.41
CA VAL A 73 -6.47 -3.79 7.59
C VAL A 73 -6.78 -4.58 8.86
N ASP A 74 -7.27 -5.82 8.71
CA ASP A 74 -7.67 -6.75 9.79
C ASP A 74 -8.28 -6.09 11.04
N GLY A 75 -9.33 -5.28 10.85
CA GLY A 75 -10.09 -4.63 11.91
C GLY A 75 -9.61 -3.22 12.29
N LEU A 76 -8.43 -2.80 11.83
CA LEU A 76 -8.03 -1.39 11.81
C LEU A 76 -8.64 -0.70 10.60
N SER A 77 -8.98 0.58 10.72
CA SER A 77 -9.56 1.35 9.63
C SER A 77 -9.04 2.79 9.58
N ASP A 78 -9.01 3.32 8.36
CA ASP A 78 -8.80 4.73 8.05
C ASP A 78 -9.80 5.13 6.94
N ASP A 79 -10.00 6.43 6.77
CA ASP A 79 -11.06 7.02 5.95
C ASP A 79 -10.47 7.67 4.68
N ARG A 80 -9.13 7.65 4.58
CA ARG A 80 -8.33 8.32 3.56
C ARG A 80 -7.10 7.50 3.21
N LEU A 81 -6.61 7.69 1.98
CA LEU A 81 -5.22 7.40 1.61
C LEU A 81 -4.44 8.73 1.55
N PRO A 82 -3.13 8.73 1.88
CA PRO A 82 -2.39 7.61 2.41
C PRO A 82 -2.81 7.24 3.85
N ALA A 83 -2.78 5.95 4.16
CA ALA A 83 -3.07 5.39 5.47
C ALA A 83 -1.84 4.68 6.03
N SER A 84 -1.60 4.83 7.34
CA SER A 84 -0.45 4.22 8.02
C SER A 84 -0.89 3.50 9.28
N PHE A 85 -0.75 2.18 9.28
CA PHE A 85 -1.01 1.33 10.44
C PHE A 85 0.31 0.96 11.10
N THR A 86 0.53 1.48 12.30
CA THR A 86 1.72 1.18 13.11
C THR A 86 1.41 0.09 14.11
N LYS A 87 2.46 -0.48 14.71
CA LYS A 87 2.33 -1.49 15.77
C LYS A 87 1.66 -2.77 15.27
N MET A 88 2.01 -3.18 14.06
CA MET A 88 1.52 -4.38 13.41
C MET A 88 2.44 -5.56 13.80
N PRO A 89 1.98 -6.54 14.60
CA PRO A 89 2.73 -7.76 14.85
C PRO A 89 3.09 -8.50 13.57
N GLU A 90 4.11 -9.35 13.63
CA GLU A 90 4.46 -10.23 12.50
C GLU A 90 3.35 -11.26 12.26
N SER A 91 2.65 -11.12 11.13
CA SER A 91 1.52 -11.95 10.75
C SER A 91 1.16 -11.72 9.28
N ASN A 92 0.30 -12.60 8.76
CA ASN A 92 -0.44 -12.34 7.53
C ASN A 92 -1.61 -11.39 7.83
N TYR A 93 -1.83 -10.44 6.93
CA TYR A 93 -2.89 -9.44 6.98
C TYR A 93 -3.63 -9.37 5.65
N SER A 94 -4.89 -8.90 5.69
CA SER A 94 -5.66 -8.51 4.50
C SER A 94 -5.96 -7.02 4.55
N ALA A 95 -5.58 -6.30 3.50
CA ALA A 95 -6.05 -4.94 3.28
C ALA A 95 -7.20 -4.89 2.26
N GLU A 96 -8.10 -3.95 2.49
CA GLU A 96 -9.19 -3.60 1.60
C GLU A 96 -9.29 -2.08 1.48
N VAL A 97 -9.37 -1.55 0.26
CA VAL A 97 -9.62 -0.13 -0.01
C VAL A 97 -10.90 0.00 -0.81
N LYS A 98 -11.86 0.77 -0.27
CA LYS A 98 -13.19 0.98 -0.85
C LYS A 98 -13.48 2.45 -1.04
N LYS A 99 -13.87 2.82 -2.26
CA LYS A 99 -14.41 4.14 -2.60
C LYS A 99 -15.71 4.00 -3.39
N PRO A 100 -16.80 4.73 -3.05
CA PRO A 100 -18.04 4.68 -3.81
C PRO A 100 -17.82 5.01 -5.29
N GLY A 101 -18.37 4.20 -6.20
CA GLY A 101 -18.16 4.33 -7.65
C GLY A 101 -16.91 3.64 -8.20
N PHE A 102 -16.05 3.09 -7.34
CA PHE A 102 -14.80 2.43 -7.75
C PHE A 102 -14.81 0.94 -7.39
N VAL A 103 -14.04 0.16 -8.14
CA VAL A 103 -13.76 -1.25 -7.85
C VAL A 103 -12.99 -1.34 -6.53
N THR A 104 -13.33 -2.34 -5.72
CA THR A 104 -12.67 -2.56 -4.43
C THR A 104 -11.31 -3.19 -4.65
N TRP A 105 -10.27 -2.53 -4.16
CA TRP A 105 -8.93 -3.08 -4.12
C TRP A 105 -8.76 -3.94 -2.87
N ASN A 106 -8.11 -5.10 -3.02
CA ASN A 106 -7.81 -5.99 -1.90
C ASN A 106 -6.44 -6.63 -2.07
N LYS A 107 -5.74 -6.88 -0.95
CA LYS A 107 -4.43 -7.52 -0.98
C LYS A 107 -4.14 -8.25 0.32
N ASN A 108 -3.64 -9.47 0.19
CA ASN A 108 -3.09 -10.23 1.29
C ASN A 108 -1.57 -10.06 1.29
N PHE A 109 -0.99 -9.87 2.47
CA PHE A 109 0.44 -9.68 2.62
C PHE A 109 0.93 -10.10 3.99
N GLU A 110 2.24 -10.34 4.06
CA GLU A 110 2.96 -10.59 5.30
C GLU A 110 3.57 -9.29 5.81
N VAL A 111 3.45 -9.06 7.10
CA VAL A 111 4.16 -7.97 7.78
C VAL A 111 5.33 -8.59 8.52
N ASP A 112 6.54 -8.22 8.10
CA ASP A 112 7.75 -8.54 8.85
C ASP A 112 7.93 -7.57 10.03
N SER A 113 8.35 -8.10 11.16
CA SER A 113 8.82 -7.26 12.27
C SER A 113 10.00 -6.37 11.81
N SER A 114 10.04 -5.12 12.27
CA SER A 114 11.10 -4.14 11.94
C SER A 114 11.19 -3.64 10.49
N ARG A 115 10.18 -3.91 9.64
CA ARG A 115 10.12 -3.38 8.28
C ARG A 115 8.85 -2.57 8.02
N VAL A 116 8.94 -1.66 7.05
CA VAL A 116 7.76 -1.01 6.48
C VAL A 116 7.33 -1.83 5.28
N SER A 117 6.12 -2.41 5.36
CA SER A 117 5.45 -3.00 4.22
C SER A 117 4.61 -1.90 3.54
N ALA A 118 5.08 -1.41 2.40
CA ALA A 118 4.48 -0.29 1.69
C ALA A 118 3.86 -0.75 0.36
N TRP A 119 2.61 -0.34 0.13
CA TRP A 119 1.95 -0.44 -1.17
C TRP A 119 1.63 0.96 -1.65
N GLU A 120 2.52 1.49 -2.50
CA GLU A 120 2.51 2.91 -2.84
C GLU A 120 1.66 3.25 -4.07
N ASN A 121 1.29 2.22 -4.85
CA ASN A 121 0.67 2.34 -6.16
C ASN A 121 -0.77 1.80 -6.19
N ILE A 122 -1.61 2.10 -5.20
CA ILE A 122 -3.01 1.63 -5.26
C ILE A 122 -3.78 2.42 -6.32
N VAL A 123 -4.20 1.74 -7.38
CA VAL A 123 -5.03 2.29 -8.46
C VAL A 123 -6.48 1.88 -8.26
N LEU A 124 -7.36 2.84 -8.00
CA LEU A 124 -8.80 2.59 -7.91
C LEU A 124 -9.45 2.85 -9.27
N ILE A 125 -10.04 1.83 -9.87
CA ILE A 125 -10.69 1.94 -11.19
C ILE A 125 -12.17 2.22 -11.03
N LYS A 126 -12.75 3.14 -11.81
CA LYS A 126 -14.19 3.40 -11.85
C LYS A 126 -14.96 2.12 -12.23
N LYS A 127 -16.10 1.86 -11.57
CA LYS A 127 -17.00 0.74 -11.92
C LYS A 127 -17.74 1.00 -13.23
N ASP A 128 -18.13 2.24 -13.45
CA ASP A 128 -18.82 2.69 -14.65
C ASP A 128 -17.88 3.63 -15.40
N ILE A 129 -17.23 3.07 -16.43
CA ILE A 129 -16.26 3.79 -17.25
C ILE A 129 -17.01 4.42 -18.41
N THR A 130 -17.00 5.75 -18.44
CA THR A 130 -17.60 6.54 -19.50
C THR A 130 -16.61 6.69 -20.66
N ASN A 131 -17.15 6.69 -21.87
CA ASN A 131 -16.36 6.88 -23.10
C ASN A 131 -16.77 8.18 -23.79
N ARG A 132 -15.79 8.88 -24.35
CA ARG A 132 -16.00 10.01 -25.26
C ARG A 132 -15.22 9.79 -26.56
N PRO A 133 -15.67 10.39 -27.68
CA PRO A 133 -14.82 10.48 -28.87
C PRO A 133 -13.51 11.20 -28.54
N ALA A 134 -12.41 10.69 -29.09
CA ALA A 134 -11.11 11.35 -29.01
C ALA A 134 -11.09 12.62 -29.87
N THR A 135 -10.30 13.59 -29.45
CA THR A 135 -9.96 14.77 -30.24
C THR A 135 -9.00 14.39 -31.38
N VAL A 136 -8.82 15.31 -32.34
CA VAL A 136 -7.85 15.13 -33.43
C VAL A 136 -6.44 14.95 -32.87
N GLU A 137 -6.04 15.74 -31.87
CA GLU A 137 -4.72 15.65 -31.25
C GLU A 137 -4.50 14.31 -30.53
N GLU A 138 -5.50 13.82 -29.79
CA GLU A 138 -5.44 12.49 -29.15
C GLU A 138 -5.36 11.39 -30.21
N THR A 139 -6.10 11.51 -31.31
CA THR A 139 -6.01 10.56 -32.44
C THR A 139 -4.60 10.54 -33.03
N ASP A 140 -3.99 11.71 -33.21
CA ASP A 140 -2.59 11.81 -33.67
C ASP A 140 -1.61 11.23 -32.64
N GLN A 141 -1.86 11.38 -31.34
CA GLN A 141 -1.07 10.76 -30.27
C GLN A 141 -1.11 9.23 -30.34
N LEU A 142 -2.27 8.62 -30.61
CA LEU A 142 -2.40 7.16 -30.69
C LEU A 142 -1.51 6.55 -31.77
N ASN A 143 -1.38 7.25 -32.90
CA ASN A 143 -0.64 6.80 -34.06
C ASN A 143 0.88 7.03 -33.95
N ARG A 144 1.35 7.80 -32.97
CA ARG A 144 2.78 8.01 -32.75
C ARG A 144 3.39 6.81 -32.04
N GLN A 145 4.51 6.31 -32.59
CA GLN A 145 5.39 5.40 -31.86
C GLN A 145 6.14 6.22 -30.81
N ILE A 146 5.80 6.01 -29.55
CA ILE A 146 6.52 6.56 -28.40
C ILE A 146 7.05 5.35 -27.64
N ASP A 147 8.33 5.06 -27.81
CA ASP A 147 9.02 4.11 -26.95
C ASP A 147 9.32 4.85 -25.64
N GLU A 148 8.40 4.80 -24.67
CA GLU A 148 8.74 5.20 -23.30
C GLU A 148 9.69 4.12 -22.74
N PRO A 149 10.96 4.46 -22.43
CA PRO A 149 11.92 3.49 -21.95
C PRO A 149 11.58 3.13 -20.51
N LEU A 150 10.78 2.07 -20.31
CA LEU A 150 10.74 1.37 -19.04
C LEU A 150 11.87 0.34 -18.99
N ASP A 151 12.59 0.32 -17.87
CA ASP A 151 13.68 -0.66 -17.62
C ASP A 151 13.15 -2.10 -17.58
N LYS A 152 11.86 -2.29 -17.25
CA LYS A 152 11.19 -3.60 -17.20
C LYS A 152 10.55 -3.95 -18.54
N THR A 153 10.85 -5.14 -19.07
CA THR A 153 10.27 -5.62 -20.34
C THR A 153 9.05 -6.51 -20.11
N ILE A 154 7.96 -6.24 -20.83
CA ILE A 154 6.80 -7.13 -20.94
C ILE A 154 7.02 -8.14 -22.07
N ILE A 155 6.78 -9.42 -21.80
CA ILE A 155 6.88 -10.49 -22.79
C ILE A 155 5.55 -11.24 -22.86
N ILE A 156 4.97 -11.33 -24.05
CA ILE A 156 3.80 -12.16 -24.35
C ILE A 156 4.26 -13.40 -25.12
N LYS A 157 3.97 -14.59 -24.60
CA LYS A 157 4.23 -15.87 -25.28
C LYS A 157 3.19 -16.90 -24.88
N ASN A 158 2.69 -17.71 -25.82
CA ASN A 158 1.78 -18.84 -25.52
C ASN A 158 0.63 -18.50 -24.54
N ASN A 159 -0.01 -17.33 -24.71
CA ASN A 159 -1.12 -16.85 -23.87
C ASN A 159 -0.73 -16.53 -22.42
N GLU A 160 0.56 -16.33 -22.18
CA GLU A 160 1.13 -15.94 -20.92
C GLU A 160 1.66 -14.51 -20.98
N LEU A 161 1.45 -13.79 -19.88
CA LEU A 161 2.01 -12.47 -19.65
C LEU A 161 3.19 -12.59 -18.67
N TRP A 162 4.35 -12.15 -19.10
CA TRP A 162 5.58 -12.18 -18.31
C TRP A 162 6.13 -10.77 -18.15
N VAL A 163 6.69 -10.50 -16.98
CA VAL A 163 7.56 -9.35 -16.73
C VAL A 163 8.94 -9.89 -16.46
N GLU A 164 9.90 -9.49 -17.29
CA GLU A 164 11.26 -10.03 -17.27
C GLU A 164 11.29 -11.56 -17.35
N LYS A 165 11.42 -12.26 -16.22
CA LYS A 165 11.45 -13.73 -16.10
C LYS A 165 10.36 -14.27 -15.18
N VAL A 166 9.46 -13.41 -14.70
CA VAL A 166 8.38 -13.76 -13.78
C VAL A 166 7.08 -13.88 -14.57
N LEU A 167 6.40 -15.01 -14.41
CA LEU A 167 5.06 -15.21 -14.96
C LEU A 167 4.06 -14.42 -14.12
N ILE A 168 3.36 -13.48 -14.75
CA ILE A 168 2.32 -12.68 -14.10
C ILE A 168 1.00 -13.44 -14.10
N THR A 169 0.60 -13.94 -15.28
CA THR A 169 -0.64 -14.69 -15.46
C THR A 169 -0.62 -15.48 -16.77
N ARG A 170 -1.51 -16.47 -16.87
CA ARG A 170 -1.75 -17.25 -18.08
C ARG A 170 -3.24 -17.38 -18.33
N PHE A 171 -3.64 -17.15 -19.57
CA PHE A 171 -5.02 -17.32 -20.00
C PHE A 171 -5.18 -18.45 -21.01
N SER A 172 -6.43 -18.90 -21.19
CA SER A 172 -6.78 -19.83 -22.26
C SER A 172 -6.81 -19.13 -23.63
N ASP A 173 -7.10 -17.82 -23.64
CA ASP A 173 -7.18 -17.00 -24.86
C ASP A 173 -5.92 -16.17 -25.08
N ASN A 174 -5.71 -15.75 -26.32
CA ASN A 174 -4.52 -15.00 -26.71
C ASN A 174 -4.53 -13.58 -26.12
N ILE A 175 -3.39 -13.19 -25.55
CA ILE A 175 -3.08 -11.80 -25.22
C ILE A 175 -2.51 -11.17 -26.49
N THR A 176 -3.13 -10.11 -26.99
CA THR A 176 -2.78 -9.52 -28.29
C THR A 176 -1.91 -8.28 -28.19
N ASN A 177 -2.00 -7.57 -27.06
CA ASN A 177 -1.25 -6.35 -26.81
C ASN A 177 -1.12 -6.12 -25.31
N ALA A 178 -0.02 -5.50 -24.86
CA ALA A 178 0.20 -5.12 -23.47
C ALA A 178 1.14 -3.92 -23.37
N ILE A 179 0.83 -2.99 -22.47
CA ILE A 179 1.66 -1.84 -22.13
C ILE A 179 1.75 -1.70 -20.61
N TRP A 180 2.82 -1.07 -20.13
CA TRP A 180 2.90 -0.67 -18.73
C TRP A 180 1.87 0.42 -18.43
N TYR A 181 1.29 0.34 -17.22
CA TYR A 181 0.62 1.48 -16.63
C TYR A 181 1.64 2.52 -16.15
N THR A 182 1.18 3.76 -15.95
CA THR A 182 2.04 4.92 -15.67
C THR A 182 2.80 4.84 -14.35
N ASP A 183 2.45 3.90 -13.47
CA ASP A 183 3.10 3.66 -12.18
C ASP A 183 4.21 2.59 -12.22
N GLY A 184 4.39 1.89 -13.34
CA GLY A 184 5.36 0.80 -13.47
C GLY A 184 5.09 -0.44 -12.59
N ALA A 185 3.89 -0.53 -12.01
CA ALA A 185 3.43 -1.63 -11.14
C ALA A 185 2.16 -2.32 -11.66
N HIS A 186 1.49 -1.75 -12.67
CA HIS A 186 0.38 -2.39 -13.36
C HIS A 186 0.66 -2.58 -14.85
N ILE A 187 -0.03 -3.54 -15.45
CA ILE A 187 0.02 -3.84 -16.87
C ILE A 187 -1.39 -3.69 -17.43
N VAL A 188 -1.53 -2.90 -18.49
CA VAL A 188 -2.76 -2.81 -19.27
C VAL A 188 -2.61 -3.71 -20.48
N TYR A 189 -3.52 -4.65 -20.69
CA TYR A 189 -3.41 -5.64 -21.74
C TYR A 189 -4.75 -5.92 -22.41
N GLN A 190 -4.69 -6.36 -23.66
CA GLN A 190 -5.85 -6.82 -24.41
C GLN A 190 -5.92 -8.34 -24.41
N ILE A 191 -7.11 -8.86 -24.11
CA ILE A 191 -7.47 -10.27 -24.27
C ILE A 191 -8.89 -10.37 -24.82
N LYS A 192 -9.07 -11.10 -25.92
CA LYS A 192 -10.33 -11.12 -26.69
C LYS A 192 -10.78 -9.68 -26.99
N ASN A 193 -12.07 -9.40 -26.82
CA ASN A 193 -12.67 -8.10 -27.00
C ASN A 193 -12.63 -7.23 -25.72
N LYS A 194 -11.59 -7.35 -24.89
CA LYS A 194 -11.47 -6.58 -23.64
C LYS A 194 -10.08 -5.99 -23.49
N ILE A 195 -10.04 -4.75 -23.02
CA ILE A 195 -8.83 -4.17 -22.45
C ILE A 195 -8.98 -4.23 -20.92
N LYS A 196 -7.97 -4.77 -20.26
CA LYS A 196 -7.94 -5.00 -18.82
C LYS A 196 -6.67 -4.41 -18.22
N ILE A 197 -6.69 -4.20 -16.90
CA ILE A 197 -5.52 -3.86 -16.10
C ILE A 197 -5.31 -4.93 -15.03
N ILE A 198 -4.05 -5.23 -14.69
CA ILE A 198 -3.65 -6.17 -13.65
C ILE A 198 -2.39 -5.67 -12.93
N GLU A 199 -2.24 -5.97 -11.65
CA GLU A 199 -0.99 -5.70 -10.91
C GLU A 199 0.14 -6.63 -11.39
N GLU A 200 1.39 -6.21 -11.20
CA GLU A 200 2.58 -7.02 -11.56
C GLU A 200 2.71 -8.33 -10.73
N ASP A 201 1.91 -8.51 -9.69
CA ASP A 201 1.80 -9.76 -8.94
C ASP A 201 0.66 -10.69 -9.42
N GLY A 202 -0.03 -10.29 -10.50
CA GLY A 202 -1.16 -11.03 -11.07
C GLY A 202 -2.47 -10.89 -10.30
N LYS A 203 -2.58 -9.93 -9.38
CA LYS A 203 -3.80 -9.65 -8.60
C LYS A 203 -4.53 -8.40 -9.08
N ASN A 204 -5.70 -8.14 -8.48
CA ASN A 204 -6.56 -6.99 -8.74
C ASN A 204 -6.88 -6.74 -10.23
N GLU A 205 -7.03 -7.83 -11.01
CA GLU A 205 -7.43 -7.74 -12.41
C GLU A 205 -8.80 -7.06 -12.56
N THR A 206 -8.87 -6.04 -13.39
CA THR A 206 -10.08 -5.26 -13.64
C THR A 206 -10.29 -5.03 -15.14
N ASN A 207 -11.53 -5.14 -15.62
CA ASN A 207 -11.87 -4.76 -16.99
C ASN A 207 -11.93 -3.23 -17.10
N LEU A 208 -11.24 -2.65 -18.08
CA LEU A 208 -11.32 -1.22 -18.38
C LEU A 208 -12.40 -0.95 -19.43
N VAL A 209 -12.33 -1.60 -20.58
CA VAL A 209 -13.32 -1.44 -21.65
C VAL A 209 -13.63 -2.76 -22.35
N SER A 210 -14.83 -2.85 -22.92
CA SER A 210 -15.22 -3.93 -23.84
C SER A 210 -15.27 -3.37 -25.25
N LEU A 211 -14.57 -4.02 -26.15
CA LEU A 211 -14.43 -3.69 -27.57
C LEU A 211 -15.54 -4.34 -28.39
N SER A 212 -15.82 -3.77 -29.55
CA SER A 212 -16.77 -4.31 -30.52
C SER A 212 -16.33 -5.65 -31.14
N SER A 213 -15.03 -5.93 -31.16
CA SER A 213 -14.43 -7.17 -31.70
C SER A 213 -13.19 -7.60 -30.90
N ASP A 214 -12.66 -8.80 -31.18
CA ASP A 214 -11.42 -9.33 -30.59
C ASP A 214 -10.16 -9.01 -31.41
N ALA A 215 -10.29 -8.22 -32.48
CA ALA A 215 -9.16 -7.78 -33.28
C ALA A 215 -8.14 -7.01 -32.40
N PRO A 216 -6.82 -7.19 -32.58
CA PRO A 216 -5.82 -6.41 -31.86
C PRO A 216 -6.02 -4.91 -32.08
N VAL A 217 -6.02 -4.13 -30.99
CA VAL A 217 -6.15 -2.68 -31.03
C VAL A 217 -4.96 -1.99 -30.39
N THR A 218 -4.69 -0.77 -30.85
CA THR A 218 -3.72 0.12 -30.21
C THR A 218 -4.43 0.88 -29.09
N PHE A 219 -3.79 0.96 -27.93
CA PHE A 219 -4.21 1.80 -26.82
C PHE A 219 -3.03 2.47 -26.13
N ARG A 220 -3.30 3.57 -25.45
CA ARG A 220 -2.35 4.42 -24.73
C ARG A 220 -3.00 4.99 -23.48
N LEU A 221 -2.17 5.35 -22.51
CA LEU A 221 -2.61 6.02 -21.30
C LEU A 221 -2.37 7.52 -21.45
N LEU A 222 -3.38 8.31 -21.10
CA LEU A 222 -3.33 9.76 -21.04
C LEU A 222 -3.43 10.23 -19.60
N SER A 223 -3.16 11.51 -19.35
CA SER A 223 -3.45 12.15 -18.05
C SER A 223 -2.86 11.37 -16.86
N ARG A 224 -1.62 10.88 -17.00
CA ARG A 224 -0.92 10.04 -16.01
C ARG A 224 -1.65 8.75 -15.62
N GLY A 225 -2.41 8.18 -16.56
CA GLY A 225 -3.16 6.94 -16.36
C GLY A 225 -4.60 7.15 -15.91
N GLN A 226 -5.11 8.38 -15.81
CA GLN A 226 -6.52 8.63 -15.51
C GLN A 226 -7.45 8.32 -16.68
N GLU A 227 -6.91 8.33 -17.89
CA GLU A 227 -7.65 8.10 -19.13
C GLU A 227 -6.96 7.03 -19.99
N LEU A 228 -7.77 6.19 -20.64
CA LEU A 228 -7.34 5.20 -21.63
C LEU A 228 -7.82 5.65 -23.01
N LEU A 229 -6.89 5.96 -23.89
CA LEU A 229 -7.13 6.22 -25.31
C LEU A 229 -7.00 4.92 -26.08
N TYR A 230 -8.00 4.56 -26.88
CA TYR A 230 -7.99 3.30 -27.64
C TYR A 230 -8.77 3.42 -28.95
N GLN A 231 -8.39 2.57 -29.91
CA GLN A 231 -9.13 2.40 -31.15
C GLN A 231 -10.14 1.25 -31.02
N ASP A 232 -11.38 1.46 -31.46
CA ASP A 232 -12.40 0.41 -31.61
C ASP A 232 -13.09 0.56 -32.97
N GLY A 233 -12.76 -0.33 -33.90
CA GLY A 233 -13.14 -0.20 -35.30
C GLY A 233 -12.59 1.09 -35.92
N ASP A 234 -13.48 1.89 -36.51
CA ASP A 234 -13.15 3.18 -37.13
C ASP A 234 -13.15 4.35 -36.14
N GLN A 235 -13.49 4.11 -34.87
CA GLN A 235 -13.57 5.14 -33.84
C GLN A 235 -12.33 5.13 -32.96
N VAL A 236 -11.91 6.31 -32.54
CA VAL A 236 -10.94 6.47 -31.46
C VAL A 236 -11.67 7.07 -30.27
N LEU A 237 -11.57 6.41 -29.13
CA LEU A 237 -12.31 6.71 -27.92
C LEU A 237 -11.36 6.95 -26.76
N VAL A 238 -11.81 7.77 -25.81
CA VAL A 238 -11.16 7.98 -24.52
C VAL A 238 -12.09 7.49 -23.43
N ALA A 239 -11.60 6.54 -22.63
CA ALA A 239 -12.25 6.02 -21.44
C ALA A 239 -11.70 6.73 -20.19
N GLU A 240 -12.59 7.26 -19.36
CA GLU A 240 -12.22 7.84 -18.06
C GLU A 240 -12.16 6.72 -17.00
N ILE A 241 -10.94 6.28 -16.66
CA ILE A 241 -10.72 5.07 -15.83
C ILE A 241 -10.58 5.39 -14.34
N TYR A 242 -10.25 6.63 -13.98
CA TYR A 242 -10.21 7.15 -12.62
C TYR A 242 -11.20 8.30 -12.42
#